data_AF-A0AAN7QD38-F1
#
_entry.id   AF-A0AAN7QD38-F1
#
_cell.length_a   1.000
_cell.length_b   1.000
_cell.length_c   1.000
_cell.angle_alpha   90.00
_cell.angle_beta   90.00
_cell.angle_gamma   90.00
#
_symmetry.space_group_name_H-M   'P 1'
#
loop_
_entity.id
_entity.type
_entity.pdbx_description
1 polymer ?
#
loop_
_entity_poly.entity_id
_entity_poly.type
_entity_poly.pdbx_seq_one_letter_code
_entity_poly.pdbx_strand_id
1 'polypeptide(L)'
;MKSAVLLLLVGINAGYALRCYNCNSQTIDGCKEGSPQLNVTNCGLDHPDFRTFCILKVVYDNQLKKDNVLSGCEISENTKEINKNIAQCQTDSRYQVKDCIVCDSDLCNFTSNAITLRYSLLHIVTGFIFLKLLSN
;
A
#
# COMPACT_ATOMS: atom_id res chain seq x y z
N MET A 1 54.14 -31.68 0.09
CA MET A 1 53.63 -30.77 1.14
C MET A 1 52.44 -30.03 0.58
N LYS A 2 51.29 -30.13 1.27
CA LYS A 2 49.97 -29.71 0.78
C LYS A 2 49.80 -28.21 1.01
N SER A 3 49.76 -27.40 -0.05
CA SER A 3 49.41 -25.99 0.03
C SER A 3 47.90 -25.86 0.24
N ALA A 4 47.50 -25.50 1.45
CA ALA A 4 46.12 -25.18 1.79
C ALA A 4 45.81 -23.75 1.34
N VAL A 5 44.96 -23.62 0.31
CA VAL A 5 44.37 -22.35 -0.11
C VAL A 5 43.21 -22.06 0.85
N LEU A 6 43.42 -21.14 1.78
CA LEU A 6 42.38 -20.69 2.72
C LEU A 6 41.59 -19.55 2.06
N LEU A 7 40.50 -19.89 1.37
CA LEU A 7 39.54 -18.91 0.84
C LEU A 7 38.63 -18.43 1.98
N LEU A 8 38.93 -17.23 2.50
CA LEU A 8 38.05 -16.49 3.42
C LEU A 8 36.84 -15.96 2.63
N LEU A 9 35.73 -16.70 2.68
CA LEU A 9 34.41 -16.20 2.29
C LEU A 9 33.92 -15.23 3.37
N VAL A 10 34.24 -13.95 3.21
CA VAL A 10 33.53 -12.88 3.93
C VAL A 10 32.14 -12.78 3.30
N GLY A 11 31.17 -13.45 3.92
CA GLY A 11 29.76 -13.30 3.58
C GLY A 11 29.31 -11.89 3.93
N ILE A 12 29.23 -11.02 2.93
CA ILE A 12 28.59 -9.71 3.08
C ILE A 12 27.10 -10.02 3.25
N ASN A 13 26.57 -9.93 4.47
CA ASN A 13 25.13 -9.86 4.70
C ASN A 13 24.65 -8.53 4.11
N ALA A 14 24.39 -8.52 2.81
CA ALA A 14 23.65 -7.45 2.18
C ALA A 14 22.24 -7.50 2.75
N GLY A 15 21.94 -6.62 3.72
CA GLY A 15 20.57 -6.42 4.19
C GLY A 15 19.73 -6.02 3.00
N TYR A 16 18.80 -6.89 2.60
CA TYR A 16 17.87 -6.57 1.53
C TYR A 16 16.89 -5.52 2.06
N ALA A 17 16.86 -4.36 1.41
CA ALA A 17 15.87 -3.33 1.70
C ALA A 17 14.46 -3.84 1.35
N LEU A 18 13.48 -3.59 2.22
CA LEU A 18 12.07 -3.88 1.96
C LEU A 18 11.65 -3.26 0.62
N ARG A 19 10.91 -4.00 -0.20
CA ARG A 19 10.37 -3.51 -1.47
C ARG A 19 8.87 -3.29 -1.36
N CYS A 20 8.40 -2.13 -1.76
CA CYS A 20 6.97 -1.82 -1.85
C CYS A 20 6.61 -1.34 -3.26
N TYR A 21 5.34 -1.42 -3.60
CA TYR A 21 4.81 -0.74 -4.77
C TYR A 21 4.61 0.75 -4.48
N ASN A 22 5.00 1.59 -5.43
CA ASN A 22 4.72 3.01 -5.47
C ASN A 22 3.72 3.28 -6.61
N CYS A 23 2.58 3.87 -6.27
CA CYS A 23 1.51 4.16 -7.20
C CYS A 23 0.66 5.33 -6.72
N ASN A 24 0.21 6.15 -7.67
CA ASN A 24 -0.75 7.21 -7.44
C ASN A 24 -1.74 7.19 -8.60
N SER A 25 -2.99 6.83 -8.31
CA SER A 25 -4.03 6.75 -9.33
C SER A 25 -5.32 7.40 -8.90
N GLN A 26 -6.06 7.92 -9.89
CA GLN A 26 -7.42 8.48 -9.72
C GLN A 26 -8.51 7.44 -10.01
N THR A 27 -8.14 6.18 -10.11
CA THR A 27 -9.07 5.06 -10.27
C THR A 27 -8.74 3.97 -9.26
N ILE A 28 -9.78 3.28 -8.78
CA ILE A 28 -9.60 2.27 -7.74
C ILE A 28 -8.74 1.08 -8.20
N ASP A 29 -8.77 0.79 -9.50
CA ASP A 29 -8.00 -0.28 -10.12
C ASP A 29 -6.63 0.16 -10.65
N GLY A 30 -6.28 1.44 -10.49
CA GLY A 30 -5.04 1.98 -11.04
C GLY A 30 -3.78 1.44 -10.36
N CYS A 31 -3.89 0.99 -9.11
CA CYS A 31 -2.79 0.40 -8.35
C CYS A 31 -2.96 -1.11 -8.15
N LYS A 32 -3.60 -1.80 -9.10
CA LYS A 32 -3.71 -3.26 -9.09
C LYS A 32 -2.43 -3.93 -9.57
N GLU A 33 -2.23 -5.17 -9.16
CA GLU A 33 -1.13 -6.00 -9.66
C GLU A 33 -1.14 -6.06 -11.20
N GLY A 34 0.03 -5.85 -11.81
CA GLY A 34 0.18 -5.78 -13.27
C GLY A 34 -0.27 -4.46 -13.91
N SER A 35 -0.73 -3.47 -13.14
CA SER A 35 -0.99 -2.14 -13.67
C SER A 35 0.29 -1.45 -14.14
N PRO A 36 0.28 -0.72 -15.26
CA PRO A 36 1.44 0.07 -15.70
C PRO A 36 1.80 1.23 -14.76
N GLN A 37 0.90 1.60 -13.83
CA GLN A 37 1.15 2.66 -12.85
C GLN A 37 1.83 2.14 -11.57
N LEU A 38 1.96 0.82 -11.44
CA LEU A 38 2.50 0.16 -10.27
C LEU A 38 4.01 -0.03 -10.43
N ASN A 39 4.81 0.78 -9.73
CA ASN A 39 6.26 0.72 -9.81
C ASN A 39 6.87 0.09 -8.55
N VAL A 40 7.86 -0.78 -8.69
CA VAL A 40 8.59 -1.33 -7.54
C VAL A 40 9.60 -0.31 -7.04
N THR A 41 9.63 -0.04 -5.73
CA THR A 41 10.59 0.86 -5.09
C THR A 41 11.24 0.15 -3.89
N ASN A 42 12.54 0.36 -3.72
CA ASN A 42 13.28 -0.08 -2.52
C ASN A 42 13.08 0.98 -1.43
N CYS A 43 12.62 0.57 -0.25
CA CYS A 43 12.23 1.48 0.82
C CYS A 43 13.37 1.87 1.78
N GLY A 44 14.61 1.59 1.41
CA GLY A 44 15.79 1.82 2.24
C GLY A 44 16.06 0.69 3.24
N LEU A 45 17.16 0.82 3.95
CA LEU A 45 17.62 -0.15 4.95
C LEU A 45 16.96 0.12 6.30
N ASP A 46 16.77 -0.93 7.09
CA ASP A 46 16.29 -0.83 8.47
C ASP A 46 17.25 0.03 9.32
N HIS A 47 16.66 0.83 10.22
CA HIS A 47 17.40 1.67 11.15
C HIS A 47 17.04 1.31 12.59
N PRO A 48 17.96 1.47 13.57
CA PRO A 48 17.66 1.18 14.98
C PRO A 48 16.45 1.96 15.53
N ASP A 49 16.23 3.17 15.02
CA ASP A 49 15.19 4.08 15.54
C ASP A 49 13.85 3.94 14.80
N PHE A 50 13.86 3.43 13.57
CA PHE A 50 12.67 3.35 12.73
C PHE A 50 12.64 2.08 11.88
N ARG A 51 11.43 1.57 11.70
CA ARG A 51 11.11 0.50 10.76
C ARG A 51 10.41 1.07 9.56
N THR A 52 10.72 0.48 8.42
CA THR A 52 10.06 0.77 7.17
C THR A 52 8.93 -0.22 6.92
N PHE A 53 7.86 0.23 6.26
CA PHE A 53 6.73 -0.61 5.93
C PHE A 53 6.06 -0.14 4.64
N CYS A 54 5.25 -1.01 4.05
CA CYS A 54 4.44 -0.70 2.89
C CYS A 54 3.05 -0.21 3.30
N ILE A 55 2.55 0.81 2.59
CA ILE A 55 1.19 1.32 2.77
C ILE A 55 0.43 1.31 1.44
N LEU A 56 -0.86 1.00 1.49
CA LEU A 56 -1.84 1.28 0.44
C LEU A 56 -2.99 2.04 1.06
N LYS A 57 -3.31 3.22 0.53
CA LYS A 57 -4.38 4.09 1.01
C LYS A 57 -5.37 4.34 -0.11
N VAL A 58 -6.66 4.10 0.18
CA VAL A 58 -7.78 4.48 -0.68
C VAL A 58 -8.44 5.69 -0.05
N VAL A 59 -8.46 6.82 -0.76
CA VAL A 59 -9.06 8.08 -0.28
C VAL A 59 -10.05 8.62 -1.28
N TYR A 60 -11.09 9.28 -0.78
CA TYR A 60 -12.00 10.08 -1.58
C TYR A 60 -11.62 11.55 -1.48
N ASP A 61 -11.33 12.19 -2.60
CA ASP A 61 -11.09 13.64 -2.69
C ASP A 61 -12.44 14.37 -2.70
N ASN A 62 -12.74 15.10 -1.61
CA ASN A 62 -14.01 15.81 -1.47
C ASN A 62 -14.15 17.00 -2.43
N GLN A 63 -13.04 17.55 -2.94
CA GLN A 63 -13.06 18.64 -3.91
C GLN A 63 -13.26 18.09 -5.33
N LEU A 64 -12.49 17.07 -5.70
CA LEU A 64 -12.56 16.48 -7.06
C LEU A 64 -13.69 15.47 -7.23
N LYS A 65 -14.34 15.07 -6.13
CA LYS A 65 -15.41 14.07 -6.07
C LYS A 65 -15.01 12.72 -6.68
N LYS A 66 -13.77 12.29 -6.43
CA LYS A 66 -13.18 11.07 -7.01
C LYS A 66 -12.37 10.28 -6.00
N ASP A 67 -12.29 8.98 -6.22
CA ASP A 67 -11.40 8.09 -5.47
C ASP A 67 -9.98 8.18 -6.01
N ASN A 68 -9.02 8.23 -5.10
CA ASN A 68 -7.61 8.07 -5.39
C ASN A 68 -7.05 6.89 -4.60
N VAL A 69 -6.09 6.21 -5.21
CA VAL A 69 -5.33 5.13 -4.59
C VAL A 69 -3.87 5.52 -4.57
N LEU A 70 -3.28 5.44 -3.39
CA LEU A 70 -1.89 5.77 -3.12
C LEU A 70 -1.21 4.55 -2.52
N SER A 71 -0.08 4.14 -3.06
CA SER A 71 0.75 3.10 -2.47
C SER A 71 2.19 3.59 -2.35
N GLY A 72 2.91 3.18 -1.32
CA GLY A 72 4.30 3.56 -1.16
C GLY A 72 4.99 2.94 0.06
N CYS A 73 6.21 3.44 0.29
CA CYS A 73 7.02 3.17 1.46
C CYS A 73 6.73 4.22 2.54
N GLU A 74 6.64 3.82 3.79
CA GLU A 74 6.50 4.69 4.95
C GLU A 74 7.42 4.25 6.08
N ILE A 75 7.69 5.16 7.02
CA ILE A 75 8.52 4.88 8.20
C ILE A 75 7.73 5.12 9.49
N SER A 76 8.01 4.31 10.51
CA SER A 76 7.47 4.48 11.86
C SER A 76 8.59 4.25 12.87
N GLU A 77 8.48 4.87 14.04
CA GLU A 77 9.32 4.52 15.19
C GLU A 77 9.22 3.02 15.47
N ASN A 78 10.35 2.38 15.79
CA ASN A 78 10.41 0.92 16.02
C ASN A 78 9.53 0.45 17.18
N THR A 79 9.24 1.33 18.14
CA THR A 79 8.40 1.05 19.30
C THR A 79 6.90 1.09 18.98
N LYS A 80 6.51 1.67 17.84
CA LYS A 80 5.11 1.81 17.45
C LYS A 80 4.65 0.58 16.69
N GLU A 81 3.48 0.09 17.09
CA GLU A 81 2.79 -0.96 16.37
C GLU A 81 2.35 -0.46 15.00
N ILE A 82 2.61 -1.26 13.96
CA ILE A 82 2.23 -0.95 12.59
C ILE A 82 0.89 -1.59 12.29
N ASN A 83 -0.15 -0.77 12.26
CA ASN A 83 -1.50 -1.17 11.92
C ASN A 83 -2.25 -0.02 11.23
N LYS A 84 -3.51 -0.26 10.84
CA LYS A 84 -4.35 0.71 10.12
C LYS A 84 -4.66 2.02 10.87
N ASN A 85 -4.38 2.11 12.17
CA ASN A 85 -4.64 3.32 12.98
C ASN A 85 -3.44 4.28 13.01
N ILE A 86 -2.37 3.98 12.28
CA ILE A 86 -1.17 4.80 12.24
C ILE A 86 -1.44 6.17 11.59
N ALA A 87 -0.68 7.20 11.96
CA ALA A 87 -0.87 8.57 11.45
C ALA A 87 -0.78 8.66 9.92
N GLN A 88 0.05 7.80 9.30
CA GLN A 88 0.23 7.69 7.86
C GLN A 88 -1.03 7.19 7.16
N CYS A 89 -1.98 6.56 7.86
CA CYS A 89 -3.30 6.25 7.32
C CYS A 89 -4.26 7.44 7.35
N GLN A 90 -3.97 8.50 8.11
CA GLN A 90 -4.83 9.69 8.22
C GLN A 90 -4.60 10.64 7.04
N THR A 91 -5.53 11.56 6.84
CA THR A 91 -5.45 12.63 5.83
C THR A 91 -5.99 13.93 6.39
N ASP A 92 -5.77 15.03 5.67
CA ASP A 92 -6.42 16.30 5.98
C ASP A 92 -7.93 16.27 5.66
N SER A 93 -8.62 17.38 5.95
CA SER A 93 -10.07 17.55 5.71
C SER A 93 -10.50 17.47 4.24
N ARG A 94 -9.59 17.63 3.27
CA ARG A 94 -9.92 17.50 1.85
C ARG A 94 -10.18 16.04 1.48
N TYR A 95 -9.52 15.10 2.13
CA TYR A 95 -9.62 13.69 1.80
C TYR A 95 -10.38 12.90 2.88
N GLN A 96 -11.22 11.97 2.45
CA GLN A 96 -11.81 10.97 3.33
C GLN A 96 -11.13 9.63 3.10
N VAL A 97 -10.52 9.08 4.15
CA VAL A 97 -9.93 7.73 4.09
C VAL A 97 -11.04 6.70 4.02
N LYS A 98 -11.02 5.87 2.96
CA LYS A 98 -11.94 4.74 2.77
C LYS A 98 -11.32 3.42 3.21
N ASP A 99 -10.05 3.22 2.87
CA ASP A 99 -9.29 2.05 3.31
C ASP A 99 -7.81 2.41 3.52
N CYS A 100 -7.16 1.67 4.42
CA CYS A 100 -5.72 1.76 4.62
C CYS A 100 -5.17 0.39 4.99
N ILE A 101 -4.29 -0.12 4.14
CA ILE A 101 -3.59 -1.39 4.36
C ILE A 101 -2.15 -1.07 4.69
N VAL A 102 -1.66 -1.74 5.73
CA VAL A 102 -0.31 -1.58 6.23
C VAL A 102 0.29 -2.97 6.38
N CYS A 103 1.49 -3.18 5.84
CA CYS A 103 2.15 -4.48 5.80
C CYS A 103 3.68 -4.30 5.73
N ASP A 104 4.42 -5.31 6.16
CA ASP A 104 5.89 -5.28 6.31
C ASP A 104 6.60 -6.41 5.55
N SER A 105 5.95 -6.92 4.49
CA SER A 105 6.50 -7.90 3.56
C SER A 105 6.68 -7.31 2.17
N ASP A 106 7.59 -7.87 1.38
CA ASP A 106 7.83 -7.42 0.01
C ASP A 106 6.55 -7.38 -0.83
N LEU A 107 6.34 -6.26 -1.52
CA LEU A 107 5.34 -6.05 -2.57
C LEU A 107 3.89 -6.32 -2.14
N CYS A 108 3.56 -6.08 -0.87
CA CYS A 108 2.24 -6.40 -0.30
C CYS A 108 1.17 -5.31 -0.49
N ASN A 109 1.53 -4.11 -0.95
CA ASN A 109 0.68 -2.93 -0.93
C ASN A 109 0.07 -2.58 -2.30
N PHE A 110 -0.77 -3.46 -2.84
CA PHE A 110 -1.50 -3.25 -4.09
C PHE A 110 -3.00 -3.51 -3.92
N THR A 111 -3.82 -2.95 -4.82
CA THR A 111 -5.26 -3.23 -4.79
C THR A 111 -5.52 -4.63 -5.33
N SER A 112 -6.13 -5.49 -4.51
CA SER A 112 -6.61 -6.80 -4.93
C SER A 112 -8.06 -6.73 -5.42
N ASN A 113 -8.48 -7.74 -6.19
CA ASN A 113 -9.87 -7.86 -6.65
C ASN A 113 -10.90 -7.83 -5.51
N ALA A 114 -10.51 -8.27 -4.30
CA ALA A 114 -11.38 -8.24 -3.13
C ALA A 114 -11.72 -6.82 -2.66
N ILE A 115 -10.77 -5.88 -2.79
CA ILE A 115 -10.98 -4.47 -2.45
C ILE A 115 -11.89 -3.84 -3.50
N THR A 116 -11.58 -4.02 -4.78
CA THR A 116 -12.41 -3.52 -5.89
C THR A 116 -13.85 -4.01 -5.81
N LEU A 117 -14.07 -5.31 -5.51
CA LEU A 117 -15.41 -5.89 -5.38
C LEU A 117 -16.24 -5.26 -4.26
N ARG A 118 -15.63 -4.94 -3.11
CA ARG A 118 -16.33 -4.30 -1.97
C ARG A 118 -16.91 -2.94 -2.36
N TYR A 119 -16.18 -2.16 -3.15
CA TYR A 119 -16.64 -0.85 -3.60
C TYR A 119 -17.66 -0.93 -4.74
N SER A 120 -17.49 -1.88 -5.67
CA SER A 120 -18.44 -2.08 -6.78
C SER A 120 -19.83 -2.52 -6.31
N LEU A 121 -19.92 -3.37 -5.28
CA LEU A 121 -21.21 -3.85 -4.76
C LEU A 121 -22.05 -2.74 -4.08
N LEU A 122 -21.40 -1.74 -3.49
CA LEU A 122 -22.10 -0.63 -2.80
C LEU A 122 -22.92 0.21 -3.79
N HIS A 123 -22.43 0.39 -5.02
CA HIS A 123 -23.12 1.14 -6.07
C HIS A 123 -24.32 0.38 -6.65
N ILE A 124 -24.24 -0.95 -6.73
CA ILE A 124 -25.34 -1.77 -7.26
C ILE A 124 -26.55 -1.74 -6.32
N VAL A 125 -26.32 -1.86 -5.00
CA VAL A 125 -27.40 -1.86 -3.99
C VAL A 125 -28.11 -0.51 -3.94
N THR A 126 -27.34 0.59 -3.95
CA THR A 126 -27.91 1.95 -3.95
C THR A 126 -28.66 2.26 -5.25
N GLY A 127 -28.16 1.82 -6.40
CA GLY A 127 -28.85 1.92 -7.68
C GLY A 127 -30.18 1.16 -7.71
N PHE A 128 -30.21 -0.07 -7.19
CA PHE A 128 -31.44 -0.87 -7.12
C PHE A 128 -32.50 -0.24 -6.22
N ILE A 129 -32.12 0.35 -5.09
CA ILE A 129 -33.05 1.04 -4.18
C ILE A 129 -33.62 2.30 -4.86
N PHE A 130 -32.77 3.09 -5.53
CA PHE A 130 -33.22 4.28 -6.27
C PHE A 130 -34.18 3.95 -7.41
N LEU A 131 -33.87 2.92 -8.21
CA LEU A 131 -34.74 2.44 -9.29
C LEU A 131 -36.10 1.98 -8.75
N LYS A 132 -36.10 1.28 -7.61
CA LYS A 132 -37.34 0.81 -6.98
C LYS A 132 -38.16 1.94 -6.36
N LEU A 133 -37.52 3.01 -5.88
CA LEU A 133 -38.19 4.22 -5.38
C LEU A 133 -38.76 5.11 -6.50
N LEU A 134 -38.13 5.13 -7.67
CA LEU A 134 -38.63 5.88 -8.84
C LEU A 134 -39.72 5.13 -9.62
N SER A 135 -39.79 3.81 -9.48
CA SER A 135 -40.79 2.95 -10.15
C SER A 135 -42.08 2.76 -9.33
N ASN A 136 -42.21 3.44 -8.19
CA ASN A 136 -43.37 3.42 -7.28
C ASN A 136 -43.89 4.86 -7.12
#